data_AF-A0A822WRQ5-F1
#
_entry.id   AF-A0A822WRQ5-F1
#
_cell.length_a   1.000
_cell.length_b   1.000
_cell.length_c   1.000
_cell.angle_alpha   90.00
_cell.angle_beta   90.00
_cell.angle_gamma   90.00
#
_symmetry.space_group_name_H-M   'P 1'
#
loop_
_entity.id
_entity.type
_entity.pdbx_description
1 polymer ?
#
loop_
_entity_poly.entity_id
_entity_poly.type
_entity_poly.pdbx_seq_one_letter_code
_entity_poly.pdbx_strand_id
1 'polypeptide(L)'
;MLNNLDLAQLRRYEQARELSKDLLKKWLVEYKFRNWNIKETTQTPVTPEDKINRAEEIAIALSDNRKWHSHGRSIGIGTLRDLNLQIEDYTHNSQLTEDIRELDKMITEFRFKVQKEIIVMSSYPDDSEDEE
;
A
#
# COMPACT_ATOMS: atom_id res chain seq x y z
N MET A 1 -12.51 8.78 -28.86
CA MET A 1 -12.22 7.62 -27.99
C MET A 1 -13.29 7.32 -26.94
N LEU A 2 -14.33 8.14 -26.76
CA LEU A 2 -15.43 7.87 -25.80
C LEU A 2 -16.63 7.08 -26.36
N ASN A 3 -16.72 6.87 -27.68
CA ASN A 3 -17.90 6.27 -28.32
C ASN A 3 -17.92 4.72 -28.38
N ASN A 4 -16.87 4.02 -27.93
CA ASN A 4 -16.75 2.56 -28.11
C ASN A 4 -16.43 1.80 -26.80
N LEU A 5 -16.77 2.34 -25.63
CA LEU A 5 -16.75 1.54 -24.40
C LEU A 5 -18.07 0.79 -24.29
N ASP A 6 -18.02 -0.52 -24.55
CA ASP A 6 -19.16 -1.42 -24.36
C ASP A 6 -19.55 -1.47 -22.86
N LEU A 7 -20.85 -1.60 -22.58
CA LEU A 7 -21.41 -1.67 -21.23
C LEU A 7 -20.75 -2.80 -20.41
N ALA A 8 -20.40 -3.91 -21.07
CA ALA A 8 -19.70 -5.01 -20.43
C ALA A 8 -18.27 -4.62 -19.99
N GLN A 9 -17.57 -3.77 -20.74
CA GLN A 9 -16.25 -3.27 -20.37
C GLN A 9 -16.33 -2.32 -19.17
N LEU A 10 -17.30 -1.41 -19.17
CA LEU A 10 -17.53 -0.49 -18.05
C LEU A 10 -17.80 -1.26 -16.75
N ARG A 11 -18.70 -2.26 -16.79
CA ARG A 11 -18.95 -3.13 -15.63
C ARG A 11 -17.71 -3.86 -15.13
N ARG A 12 -16.85 -4.34 -16.04
CA ARG A 12 -15.59 -4.99 -15.63
C ARG A 12 -14.66 -4.02 -14.91
N TYR A 13 -14.53 -2.78 -15.38
CA TYR A 13 -13.71 -1.78 -14.69
C TYR A 13 -14.28 -1.40 -13.31
N GLU A 14 -15.60 -1.28 -13.20
CA GLU A 14 -16.26 -1.06 -11.90
C GLU A 14 -15.98 -2.22 -10.94
N GLN A 15 -16.15 -3.46 -11.39
CA GLN A 15 -15.85 -4.65 -10.58
C GLN A 15 -14.39 -4.72 -10.15
N ALA A 16 -13.45 -4.46 -11.07
CA ALA A 16 -12.02 -4.44 -10.76
C ALA A 16 -11.66 -3.35 -9.74
N ARG A 17 -12.32 -2.19 -9.81
CA ARG A 17 -12.16 -1.12 -8.83
C ARG A 17 -12.65 -1.53 -7.46
N GLU A 18 -13.87 -2.09 -7.36
CA GLU A 18 -14.41 -2.55 -6.07
C GLU A 18 -13.55 -3.68 -5.47
N LEU A 19 -13.12 -4.64 -6.29
CA LEU A 19 -12.20 -5.69 -5.85
C LEU A 19 -10.88 -5.12 -5.31
N SER A 20 -10.33 -4.10 -5.97
CA SER A 20 -9.10 -3.45 -5.52
C SER A 20 -9.27 -2.76 -4.16
N LYS A 21 -10.43 -2.13 -3.91
CA LYS A 21 -10.76 -1.56 -2.58
C LYS A 21 -10.84 -2.65 -1.52
N ASP A 22 -11.51 -3.77 -1.82
CA ASP A 22 -11.67 -4.88 -0.87
C ASP A 22 -10.33 -5.53 -0.51
N LEU A 23 -9.46 -5.75 -1.51
CA LEU A 23 -8.12 -6.31 -1.29
C LEU A 23 -7.24 -5.35 -0.47
N LEU A 24 -7.29 -4.05 -0.77
CA LEU A 24 -6.56 -3.04 -0.01
C LEU A 24 -7.05 -2.96 1.43
N LYS A 25 -8.37 -3.04 1.66
CA LYS A 25 -8.95 -3.07 3.00
C LYS A 25 -8.41 -4.25 3.81
N LYS A 26 -8.44 -5.46 3.24
CA LYS A 26 -7.91 -6.66 3.89
C LYS A 26 -6.43 -6.52 4.21
N TRP A 27 -5.62 -6.10 3.23
CA TRP A 27 -4.19 -5.93 3.42
C TRP A 27 -3.86 -4.89 4.51
N LEU A 28 -4.59 -3.78 4.57
CA LEU A 28 -4.40 -2.76 5.59
C LEU A 28 -4.65 -3.34 6.99
N VAL A 29 -5.72 -4.11 7.19
CA VAL A 29 -6.03 -4.72 8.49
C VAL A 29 -5.01 -5.79 8.88
N GLU A 30 -4.66 -6.67 7.94
CA GLU A 30 -3.79 -7.84 8.20
C GLU A 30 -2.32 -7.50 8.40
N TYR A 31 -1.83 -6.50 7.66
CA TYR A 31 -0.40 -6.17 7.63
C TYR A 31 -0.15 -4.77 8.16
N LYS A 32 -0.76 -3.74 7.57
CA LYS A 32 -0.38 -2.35 7.92
C LYS A 32 -0.80 -1.96 9.34
N PHE A 33 -1.96 -2.43 9.79
CA PHE A 33 -2.53 -2.15 11.10
C PHE A 33 -2.31 -3.28 12.10
N ARG A 34 -1.46 -4.26 11.78
CA ARG A 34 -1.17 -5.39 12.67
C ARG A 34 -0.78 -4.91 14.06
N ASN A 35 0.21 -4.00 14.11
CA ASN A 35 0.77 -3.49 15.37
C ASN A 35 0.07 -2.21 15.87
N TRP A 36 -1.03 -1.78 15.24
CA TRP A 36 -1.79 -0.62 15.68
C TRP A 36 -2.72 -1.01 16.84
N ASN A 37 -2.20 -0.94 18.07
CA ASN A 37 -2.91 -1.40 19.27
C ASN A 37 -3.48 -0.25 20.12
N ILE A 38 -2.91 0.95 20.02
CA ILE A 38 -3.30 2.13 20.80
C ILE A 38 -3.56 3.30 19.84
N LYS A 39 -4.64 4.04 20.07
CA LYS A 39 -4.96 5.27 19.35
C LYS A 39 -4.05 6.38 19.84
N GLU A 40 -3.31 7.04 18.95
CA GLU A 40 -2.34 8.08 19.31
C GLU A 40 -2.98 9.28 20.03
N THR A 41 -4.14 9.74 19.56
CA THR A 41 -4.82 10.93 20.11
C THR A 41 -5.55 10.65 21.44
N THR A 42 -6.25 9.53 21.55
CA THR A 42 -7.12 9.23 22.72
C THR A 42 -6.46 8.31 23.73
N GLN A 43 -5.31 7.71 23.41
CA GLN A 43 -4.61 6.71 24.22
C GLN A 43 -5.48 5.51 24.63
N THR A 44 -6.53 5.23 23.85
CA THR A 44 -7.43 4.08 24.07
C THR A 44 -7.00 2.89 23.22
N PRO A 45 -7.33 1.64 23.63
CA PRO A 45 -7.13 0.46 22.80
C PRO A 45 -7.84 0.57 21.45
N VAL A 46 -7.20 0.04 20.41
CA VAL A 46 -7.76 -0.08 19.06
C VAL A 46 -8.51 -1.40 18.95
N THR A 47 -9.79 -1.35 18.62
CA THR A 47 -10.58 -2.56 18.39
C THR A 47 -10.39 -3.07 16.94
N PRO A 48 -10.69 -4.35 16.66
CA PRO A 48 -10.70 -4.86 15.29
C PRO A 48 -11.64 -4.05 14.37
N GLU A 49 -12.78 -3.61 14.90
CA GLU A 49 -13.75 -2.78 14.19
C GLU A 49 -13.18 -1.40 13.83
N ASP A 50 -12.39 -0.79 14.73
CA ASP A 50 -11.66 0.46 14.42
C ASP A 50 -10.69 0.26 13.26
N LYS A 51 -9.97 -0.87 13.21
CA LYS A 51 -9.05 -1.20 12.11
C LYS A 51 -9.79 -1.35 10.78
N ILE A 52 -10.93 -2.05 10.79
CA ILE A 52 -11.76 -2.27 9.60
C ILE A 52 -12.33 -0.95 9.09
N ASN A 53 -12.94 -0.16 9.96
CA ASN A 53 -13.52 1.14 9.59
C ASN A 53 -12.44 2.08 9.03
N ARG A 54 -11.27 2.12 9.68
CA ARG A 54 -10.18 2.96 9.20
C ARG A 54 -9.63 2.48 7.86
N ALA A 55 -9.48 1.17 7.67
CA ALA A 55 -9.05 0.60 6.40
C ALA A 55 -10.04 0.90 5.27
N GLU A 56 -11.34 0.89 5.56
CA GLU A 56 -12.39 1.23 4.61
C GLU A 56 -12.32 2.70 4.18
N GLU A 57 -12.21 3.62 5.13
CA GLU A 57 -12.05 5.05 4.85
C GLU A 57 -10.85 5.33 3.93
N ILE A 58 -9.71 4.69 4.22
CA ILE A 58 -8.48 4.84 3.46
C ILE A 58 -8.62 4.22 2.06
N ALA A 59 -9.20 3.03 1.95
CA ALA A 59 -9.40 2.36 0.66
C ALA A 59 -10.34 3.17 -0.26
N ILE A 60 -11.41 3.74 0.30
CA ILE A 60 -12.32 4.64 -0.42
C ILE A 60 -11.56 5.89 -0.87
N ALA A 61 -10.82 6.52 0.04
CA ALA A 61 -10.08 7.75 -0.27
C ALA A 61 -9.02 7.53 -1.35
N LEU A 62 -8.25 6.44 -1.30
CA LEU A 62 -7.21 6.12 -2.29
C LEU A 62 -7.80 5.72 -3.66
N SER A 63 -9.02 5.18 -3.69
CA SER A 63 -9.72 4.83 -4.93
C SER A 63 -10.36 6.03 -5.63
N ASP A 64 -10.47 7.18 -4.96
CA ASP A 64 -11.05 8.39 -5.55
C ASP A 64 -10.07 9.11 -6.49
N ASN A 65 -10.09 8.70 -7.75
CA ASN A 65 -9.29 9.32 -8.82
C ASN A 65 -9.62 10.80 -9.05
N ARG A 66 -10.84 11.26 -8.70
CA ARG A 66 -11.22 12.67 -8.86
C ARG A 66 -10.49 13.53 -7.85
N LYS A 67 -10.33 13.03 -6.62
CA LYS A 67 -9.62 13.71 -5.53
C LYS A 67 -8.13 13.90 -5.85
N TRP A 68 -7.50 12.89 -6.44
CA TRP A 68 -6.04 12.91 -6.63
C TRP A 68 -5.60 13.43 -8.01
N HIS A 69 -6.52 13.55 -8.97
CA HIS A 69 -6.22 13.88 -10.37
C HIS A 69 -5.11 12.99 -10.99
N SER A 70 -4.91 11.80 -10.41
CA SER A 70 -3.87 10.84 -10.74
C SER A 70 -4.25 10.06 -11.99
N HIS A 71 -4.06 10.64 -13.16
CA HIS A 71 -4.21 9.96 -14.46
C HIS A 71 -2.97 9.09 -14.75
N GLY A 72 -2.55 8.26 -13.78
CA GLY A 72 -1.33 7.45 -13.86
C GLY A 72 -0.10 8.02 -13.14
N ARG A 73 -0.27 9.04 -12.29
CA ARG A 73 0.79 9.50 -11.37
C ARG A 73 0.73 8.72 -10.05
N SER A 74 1.88 8.47 -9.45
CA SER A 74 1.95 7.89 -8.10
C SER A 74 1.39 8.87 -7.06
N ILE A 75 0.81 8.33 -6.00
CA ILE A 75 0.36 9.11 -4.84
C ILE A 75 1.59 9.42 -3.99
N GLY A 76 1.84 10.70 -3.73
CA GLY A 76 3.00 11.15 -2.98
C GLY A 76 2.88 10.91 -1.47
N ILE A 77 4.03 10.96 -0.77
CA ILE A 77 4.08 10.74 0.68
C ILE A 77 3.23 11.73 1.49
N GLY A 78 3.14 13.00 1.05
CA GLY A 78 2.32 14.02 1.70
C GLY A 78 0.83 13.63 1.71
N THR A 79 0.31 13.14 0.59
CA THR A 79 -1.06 12.66 0.50
C THR A 79 -1.34 11.50 1.46
N LEU A 80 -0.39 10.60 1.61
CA LEU A 80 -0.57 9.46 2.51
C LEU A 80 -0.52 9.91 3.98
N ARG A 81 0.28 10.94 4.31
CA ARG A 81 0.26 11.58 5.64
C ARG A 81 -1.09 12.24 5.91
N ASP A 82 -1.70 12.89 4.92
CA ASP A 82 -3.05 13.48 5.06
C ASP A 82 -4.13 12.41 5.33
N LEU A 83 -3.88 11.17 4.92
CA LEU A 83 -4.71 10.01 5.24
C LEU A 83 -4.34 9.37 6.58
N ASN A 84 -3.52 10.02 7.40
CA ASN A 84 -2.94 9.51 8.65
C ASN A 84 -2.40 8.09 8.53
N LEU A 85 -1.81 7.75 7.37
CA LEU A 85 -1.06 6.53 7.22
C LEU A 85 0.36 6.79 7.74
N GLN A 86 0.75 6.02 8.76
CA GLN A 86 2.12 6.04 9.23
C GLN A 86 3.04 5.49 8.14
N ILE A 87 4.03 6.26 7.73
CA ILE A 87 4.99 5.89 6.69
C ILE A 87 6.39 6.13 7.23
N GLU A 88 7.25 5.15 7.03
CA GLU A 88 8.68 5.29 7.26
C GLU A 88 9.28 6.09 6.10
N ASP A 89 9.53 7.37 6.36
CA ASP A 89 10.18 8.25 5.40
C ASP A 89 11.71 8.15 5.55
N TYR A 90 12.32 7.38 4.65
CA TYR A 90 13.77 7.23 4.59
C TYR A 90 14.46 8.20 3.61
N THR A 91 13.76 9.22 3.10
CA THR A 91 14.30 10.16 2.09
C THR A 91 15.63 10.81 2.52
N HIS A 92 15.81 11.03 3.82
CA HIS A 92 17.01 11.67 4.37
C HIS A 92 18.09 10.67 4.83
N ASN A 93 17.81 9.37 4.80
CA ASN A 93 18.80 8.33 5.09
C ASN A 93 19.53 7.96 3.79
N SER A 94 20.66 8.61 3.54
CA SER A 94 21.43 8.42 2.30
C SER A 94 21.92 6.99 2.13
N GLN A 95 22.39 6.37 3.21
CA GLN A 95 22.90 4.99 3.19
C GLN A 95 21.79 4.00 2.83
N LEU A 96 20.68 4.01 3.59
CA LEU A 96 19.56 3.11 3.33
C LEU A 96 18.96 3.32 1.93
N THR A 97 18.91 4.58 1.46
CA THR A 97 18.46 4.89 0.11
C THR A 97 19.38 4.30 -0.95
N GLU A 98 20.69 4.35 -0.74
CA GLU A 98 21.68 3.75 -1.65
C GLU A 98 21.59 2.22 -1.65
N ASP A 99 21.53 1.60 -0.47
CA ASP A 99 21.41 0.15 -0.31
C ASP A 99 20.15 -0.41 -1.02
N ILE A 100 19.00 0.25 -0.82
CA ILE A 100 17.72 -0.13 -1.48
C ILE A 100 17.84 0.00 -3.00
N ARG A 101 18.47 1.09 -3.50
CA ARG A 101 18.66 1.31 -4.94
C ARG A 101 19.59 0.27 -5.55
N GLU A 102 20.65 -0.09 -4.85
CA GLU A 102 21.58 -1.13 -5.32
C GLU A 102 20.88 -2.49 -5.39
N LEU A 103 20.08 -2.83 -4.38
CA LEU A 103 19.28 -4.06 -4.37
C LEU A 103 18.28 -4.09 -5.54
N ASP A 104 17.51 -3.02 -5.74
CA ASP A 104 16.54 -2.92 -6.85
C ASP A 104 17.23 -3.03 -8.21
N LYS A 105 18.39 -2.37 -8.38
CA LYS A 105 19.21 -2.48 -9.58
C LYS A 105 19.63 -3.92 -9.83
N MET A 106 20.15 -4.62 -8.82
CA MET A 106 20.60 -6.01 -8.95
C MET A 106 19.45 -6.94 -9.35
N ILE A 107 18.28 -6.81 -8.70
CA ILE A 107 17.09 -7.60 -9.01
C ILE A 107 16.61 -7.30 -10.44
N THR A 108 16.59 -6.03 -10.82
CA THR A 108 16.15 -5.60 -12.15
C THR A 108 17.10 -6.08 -13.25
N GLU A 109 18.41 -5.97 -13.06
CA GLU A 109 19.40 -6.51 -14.00
C GLU A 109 19.29 -8.03 -14.14
N PHE A 110 19.09 -8.75 -13.04
CA PHE A 110 18.88 -10.19 -13.06
C PHE A 110 17.58 -10.57 -13.78
N ARG A 111 16.47 -9.86 -13.52
CA ARG A 111 15.19 -10.02 -14.23
C ARG A 111 15.36 -9.86 -15.74
N PHE A 112 16.09 -8.81 -16.16
CA PHE A 112 16.37 -8.57 -17.58
C PHE A 112 17.25 -9.66 -18.20
N LYS A 113 18.29 -10.12 -17.48
CA LYS A 113 19.20 -11.16 -17.96
C LYS A 113 18.50 -12.51 -18.16
N VAL A 114 17.59 -12.87 -17.25
CA VAL A 114 16.93 -14.18 -17.25
C VAL A 114 15.63 -14.18 -18.08
N GLN A 115 15.08 -13.00 -18.42
CA GLN A 115 13.81 -12.84 -19.12
C GLN A 115 12.65 -13.58 -18.44
N LYS A 116 12.63 -13.57 -17.11
CA LYS A 116 11.58 -14.18 -16.30
C LYS A 116 11.05 -13.18 -15.29
N GLU A 117 9.76 -13.32 -14.96
CA GLU A 117 9.17 -12.65 -13.82
C GLU A 117 9.71 -13.25 -12.52
N ILE A 118 10.06 -12.39 -11.56
CA ILE A 118 10.69 -12.78 -10.30
C ILE A 118 9.86 -12.22 -9.16
N ILE A 119 9.54 -13.08 -8.20
CA ILE A 119 8.89 -12.70 -6.95
C ILE A 119 9.95 -12.74 -5.86
N VAL A 120 10.21 -11.59 -5.23
CA VAL A 120 11.08 -11.49 -4.06
C VAL A 120 10.20 -11.62 -2.82
N MET A 121 10.42 -12.67 -2.02
CA MET A 121 9.77 -12.86 -0.73
C MET A 121 10.78 -12.56 0.37
N SER A 122 10.58 -11.47 1.10
CA SER A 122 11.29 -11.27 2.37
C SER A 122 10.62 -12.14 3.44
N SER A 123 11.40 -12.99 4.12
CA SER A 123 10.97 -13.48 5.42
C SER A 123 10.89 -12.30 6.38
N TYR A 124 9.82 -12.21 7.17
CA TYR A 124 9.77 -11.26 8.27
C TYR A 124 10.89 -11.59 9.27
N PRO A 125 11.42 -10.60 10.00
CA PRO A 125 12.15 -10.89 11.23
C PRO A 125 11.25 -11.80 12.09
N ASP A 126 11.85 -12.82 12.68
CA ASP A 126 11.16 -13.62 13.67
C ASP A 126 11.00 -12.71 14.92
N ASP A 127 9.78 -12.23 15.19
CA ASP A 127 9.48 -11.42 16.38
C ASP A 127 9.59 -12.25 17.69
N SER A 128 10.16 -13.45 17.64
CA SER A 128 10.37 -14.35 18.77
C SER A 128 11.60 -14.01 19.64
N GLU A 129 12.41 -13.02 19.24
CA GLU A 129 13.63 -12.63 19.97
C GLU A 129 13.42 -11.50 21.02
N ASP A 130 12.22 -10.93 21.15
CA ASP A 130 11.96 -9.80 22.08
C ASP A 130 11.35 -10.23 23.46
N GLU A 131 11.42 -11.52 23.82
CA GLU A 131 11.09 -12.00 25.18
C GLU A 131 12.37 -12.36 25.98
N GLU A 132 13.09 -11.34 26.48
CA GLU A 132 14.02 -11.46 27.64
C GLU A 132 13.73 -10.39 28.71
#